data_AF-A0A1X7LT25-F1
#
_entry.id   AF-A0A1X7LT25-F1
#
_cell.length_a   1.000
_cell.length_b   1.000
_cell.length_c   1.000
_cell.angle_alpha   90.00
_cell.angle_beta   90.00
_cell.angle_gamma   90.00
#
_symmetry.space_group_name_H-M   'P 1'
#
loop_
_entity.id
_entity.type
_entity.pdbx_description
1 polymer ?
#
loop_
_entity_poly.entity_id
_entity_poly.type
_entity_poly.pdbx_seq_one_letter_code
_entity_poly.pdbx_strand_id
1 'polypeptide(L)'
;MSAPLRQTERLGRLTTALGADMLALLRFDGTDHLNDLFEYRVEALATRDDLDFDALVGTHATVEIEGREGTQPFDGIVTQARWAGVGE
;
A
#
# COMPACT_ATOMS: atom_id res chain seq x y z
N MET A 1 7.40 1.77 22.02
CA MET A 1 8.62 1.57 21.20
C MET A 1 8.17 1.16 19.82
N SER A 2 8.11 2.10 18.87
CA SER A 2 7.69 1.80 17.49
C SER A 2 8.88 1.21 16.73
N ALA A 3 8.82 -0.08 16.42
CA ALA A 3 9.82 -0.71 15.56
C ALA A 3 9.78 -0.06 14.16
N PRO A 4 10.92 0.07 13.46
CA PRO A 4 10.92 0.56 12.08
C PRO A 4 10.09 -0.39 11.21
N LEU A 5 9.10 0.15 10.50
CA LEU A 5 8.22 -0.58 9.59
C LEU A 5 8.97 -0.89 8.29
N ARG A 6 9.95 -1.80 8.36
CA ARG A 6 10.70 -2.26 7.18
C ARG A 6 9.93 -3.36 6.46
N GLN A 7 9.80 -3.22 5.14
CA GLN A 7 9.12 -4.21 4.30
C GLN A 7 10.05 -5.21 3.60
N THR A 8 11.37 -5.08 3.75
CA THR A 8 12.37 -5.87 3.00
C THR A 8 12.26 -7.39 3.18
N GLU A 9 11.76 -7.86 4.32
CA GLU A 9 11.62 -9.29 4.63
C GLU A 9 10.15 -9.77 4.57
N ARG A 10 9.25 -8.95 4.00
CA ARG A 10 7.81 -9.27 3.91
C ARG A 10 7.47 -9.81 2.53
N LEU A 11 6.58 -10.81 2.53
CA LEU A 11 5.90 -11.34 1.34
C LEU A 11 5.23 -10.27 0.47
N GLY A 12 4.85 -9.14 1.05
CA GLY A 12 4.20 -8.03 0.36
C GLY A 12 4.86 -6.69 0.69
N ARG A 13 5.18 -5.92 -0.35
CA ARG A 13 5.78 -4.58 -0.28
C ARG A 13 4.85 -3.54 -0.90
N LEU A 14 4.77 -2.36 -0.30
CA LEU A 14 3.97 -1.25 -0.79
C LEU A 14 4.90 -0.09 -1.13
N THR A 15 4.86 0.36 -2.37
CA THR A 15 5.60 1.52 -2.85
C THR A 15 4.61 2.63 -3.20
N THR A 16 4.86 3.83 -2.68
CA THR A 16 4.01 5.02 -2.93
C THR A 16 4.86 6.25 -3.17
N ALA A 17 4.25 7.33 -3.67
CA ALA A 17 4.92 8.61 -3.87
C ALA A 17 5.46 9.26 -2.58
N LEU A 18 4.96 8.84 -1.39
CA LEU A 18 5.45 9.33 -0.10
C LEU A 18 6.85 8.81 0.25
N GLY A 19 7.34 7.82 -0.48
CA GLY A 19 8.63 7.18 -0.26
C GLY A 19 8.51 5.77 0.31
N ALA A 20 9.63 5.05 0.25
CA ALA A 20 9.72 3.69 0.77
C ALA A 20 9.60 3.67 2.30
N ASP A 21 9.00 2.59 2.84
CA ASP A 21 8.85 2.32 4.28
C ASP A 21 8.07 3.39 5.09
N MET A 22 7.45 4.38 4.43
CA MET A 22 6.56 5.36 5.07
C MET A 22 5.20 4.75 5.43
N LEU A 23 4.71 3.85 4.56
CA LEU A 23 3.51 3.06 4.73
C LEU A 23 3.90 1.60 4.53
N ALA A 24 3.73 0.75 5.55
CA ALA A 24 3.91 -0.68 5.32
C ALA A 24 2.59 -1.40 5.14
N LEU A 25 2.54 -2.22 4.12
CA LEU A 25 1.44 -3.10 3.79
C LEU A 25 1.06 -3.99 4.98
N LEU A 26 -0.22 -3.91 5.34
CA LEU A 26 -0.87 -4.80 6.31
C LEU A 26 -1.81 -5.76 5.60
N ARG A 27 -2.64 -5.23 4.68
CA ARG A 27 -3.62 -6.00 3.94
C ARG A 27 -3.79 -5.45 2.53
N PHE A 28 -3.99 -6.36 1.59
CA PHE A 28 -4.27 -6.06 0.19
C PHE A 28 -5.46 -6.91 -0.25
N ASP A 29 -6.52 -6.26 -0.71
CA ASP A 29 -7.67 -6.89 -1.34
C ASP A 29 -7.83 -6.28 -2.73
N GLY A 30 -8.02 -7.12 -3.74
CA GLY A 30 -8.24 -6.66 -5.11
C GLY A 30 -9.42 -7.36 -5.75
N THR A 31 -10.21 -6.60 -6.50
CA THR A 31 -11.28 -7.13 -7.35
C THR A 31 -11.01 -6.70 -8.79
N ASP A 32 -10.82 -7.68 -9.66
CA ASP A 32 -10.68 -7.46 -11.10
C ASP A 32 -11.95 -7.89 -11.82
N HIS A 33 -12.32 -7.12 -12.85
CA HIS A 33 -13.46 -7.38 -13.71
C HIS A 33 -13.00 -7.45 -15.16
N LEU A 34 -13.64 -8.29 -15.98
CA LEU A 34 -13.25 -8.44 -17.38
C LEU A 34 -13.55 -7.19 -18.24
N ASN A 35 -14.61 -6.45 -17.90
CA ASN A 35 -15.12 -5.32 -18.70
C ASN A 35 -15.31 -4.03 -17.87
N ASP A 36 -14.82 -4.02 -16.63
CA ASP A 36 -14.90 -2.87 -15.73
C ASP A 36 -13.53 -2.58 -15.13
N LEU A 37 -13.40 -1.42 -14.49
CA LEU A 37 -12.17 -1.06 -13.79
C LEU A 37 -11.93 -2.00 -12.61
N PHE A 38 -10.66 -2.33 -12.40
CA PHE A 38 -10.24 -3.01 -11.17
C PHE A 38 -10.35 -2.05 -9.98
N GLU A 39 -10.55 -2.62 -8.79
CA GLU A 39 -10.46 -1.88 -7.54
C GLU A 39 -9.50 -2.61 -6.59
N TYR A 40 -8.48 -1.88 -6.14
CA TYR A 40 -7.52 -2.36 -5.15
C TYR A 40 -7.66 -1.57 -3.85
N ARG A 41 -7.86 -2.29 -2.76
CA ARG A 41 -7.92 -1.75 -1.41
C ARG A 41 -6.67 -2.16 -0.64
N VAL A 42 -5.94 -1.15 -0.17
CA VAL A 42 -4.70 -1.32 0.57
C VAL A 42 -4.91 -0.80 1.99
N GLU A 43 -4.62 -1.63 2.99
CA GLU A 43 -4.46 -1.20 4.38
C GLU A 43 -2.98 -1.19 4.72
N ALA A 44 -2.51 -0.08 5.26
CA ALA A 44 -1.11 0.10 5.59
C ALA A 44 -0.95 0.75 6.98
N LEU A 45 0.14 0.40 7.65
CA LEU A 45 0.54 0.99 8.91
C LEU A 45 1.58 2.09 8.66
N ALA A 46 1.35 3.23 9.30
CA ALA A 46 2.29 4.34 9.34
C ALA A 46 2.99 4.39 10.71
N THR A 47 4.27 4.75 10.73
CA THR A 47 4.97 5.09 11.99
C THR A 47 4.74 6.54 12.42
N ARG A 48 4.30 7.40 11.49
CA ARG A 48 4.08 8.83 11.67
C ARG A 48 2.60 9.14 11.50
N ASP A 49 2.10 10.04 12.31
CA ASP A 49 0.73 10.58 12.22
C ASP A 49 0.61 11.79 11.26
N ASP A 50 1.74 12.40 10.88
CA ASP A 50 1.81 13.58 10.00
C ASP A 50 2.06 13.19 8.52
N LEU A 51 1.27 12.25 7.99
CA LEU A 51 1.36 11.86 6.57
C LEU A 51 0.54 12.81 5.69
N ASP A 52 1.16 13.30 4.61
CA ASP A 52 0.48 14.10 3.60
C ASP A 52 -0.30 13.20 2.64
N PHE A 53 -1.58 12.96 2.94
CA PHE A 53 -2.44 12.17 2.06
C PHE A 53 -2.80 12.88 0.75
N ASP A 54 -2.74 14.21 0.71
CA ASP A 54 -3.03 14.97 -0.51
C ASP A 54 -1.94 14.72 -1.55
N ALA A 55 -0.68 14.64 -1.11
CA ALA A 55 0.44 14.25 -1.96
C ALA A 55 0.37 12.80 -2.48
N LEU A 56 -0.48 11.95 -1.90
CA LEU A 56 -0.66 10.56 -2.32
C LEU A 56 -1.75 10.42 -3.40
N VAL A 57 -2.86 11.16 -3.27
CA VAL A 57 -3.99 11.06 -4.21
C VAL A 57 -3.56 11.49 -5.61
N GLY A 58 -3.97 10.72 -6.62
CA GLY A 58 -3.60 10.94 -8.02
C GLY A 58 -2.19 10.43 -8.38
N THR A 59 -1.45 9.85 -7.44
CA THR A 59 -0.15 9.22 -7.70
C THR A 59 -0.26 7.71 -7.81
N HIS A 60 0.79 7.07 -8.34
CA HIS A 60 0.88 5.62 -8.39
C HIS A 60 1.13 5.02 -7.00
N ALA A 61 0.43 3.93 -6.71
CA ALA A 61 0.74 3.03 -5.62
C ALA A 61 0.89 1.61 -6.18
N THR A 62 2.04 1.00 -5.89
CA THR A 62 2.38 -0.34 -6.35
C THR A 62 2.48 -1.28 -5.15
N VAL A 63 1.73 -2.38 -5.18
CA VAL A 63 1.88 -3.50 -4.25
C VAL A 63 2.63 -4.62 -4.96
N GLU A 64 3.75 -5.05 -4.40
CA GLU A 64 4.52 -6.18 -4.91
C GLU A 64 4.32 -7.38 -3.99
N ILE A 65 3.89 -8.51 -4.53
CA ILE A 65 3.68 -9.75 -3.77
C ILE A 65 4.66 -10.82 -4.29
N GLU A 66 5.43 -11.40 -3.38
CA GLU A 66 6.30 -12.53 -3.68
C GLU A 66 5.46 -13.81 -3.82
N GLY A 67 5.29 -14.25 -5.06
CA GLY A 67 4.62 -15.50 -5.40
C GLY A 67 5.61 -16.63 -5.69
N ARG A 68 5.08 -17.81 -5.97
CA ARG A 68 5.87 -19.00 -6.32
C ARG A 68 6.69 -18.83 -7.59
N GLU A 69 6.20 -18.05 -8.54
CA GLU A 69 6.81 -17.84 -9.87
C GLU A 69 7.63 -16.55 -9.93
N GLY A 70 7.71 -15.80 -8.83
CA GLY A 70 8.42 -14.53 -8.73
C GLY A 70 7.57 -13.43 -8.10
N THR A 71 8.10 -12.21 -8.11
CA THR A 71 7.39 -11.03 -7.62
C THR A 71 6.36 -10.56 -8.65
N GLN A 72 5.10 -10.49 -8.23
CA GLN A 72 4.01 -9.94 -9.03
C GLN A 72 3.67 -8.52 -8.57
N PRO A 73 3.82 -7.50 -9.43
CA PRO A 73 3.40 -6.14 -9.12
C PRO A 73 1.91 -5.94 -9.43
N PHE A 74 1.23 -5.21 -8.54
CA PHE A 74 -0.12 -4.70 -8.69
C PHE A 74 -0.04 -3.18 -8.59
N ASP A 75 -0.17 -2.50 -9.71
CA ASP A 75 -0.03 -1.04 -9.80
C ASP A 75 -1.38 -0.38 -10.10
N GLY A 76 -1.63 0.75 -9.46
CA GLY A 76 -2.82 1.56 -9.70
C GLY A 76 -2.65 3.00 -9.25
N ILE A 77 -3.64 3.83 -9.58
CA ILE A 77 -3.70 5.23 -9.15
C ILE A 77 -4.48 5.33 -7.85
N VAL A 78 -3.94 6.05 -6.86
CA VAL A 78 -4.65 6.31 -5.61
C VAL A 78 -5.79 7.29 -5.86
N THR A 79 -7.03 6.82 -5.75
CA THR A 79 -8.23 7.64 -5.91
C THR A 79 -8.74 8.19 -4.58
N GLN A 80 -8.47 7.50 -3.48
CA GLN A 80 -8.89 7.89 -2.13
C GLN A 80 -7.88 7.37 -1.10
N ALA A 81 -7.59 8.19 -0.09
CA ALA A 81 -6.84 7.78 1.11
C ALA A 81 -7.58 8.26 2.36
N ARG A 82 -7.54 7.47 3.43
CA ARG A 82 -8.11 7.85 4.73
C ARG A 82 -7.30 7.28 5.87
N TRP A 83 -7.19 8.03 6.97
CA TRP A 83 -6.68 7.50 8.23
C TRP A 83 -7.73 6.60 8.89
N ALA A 84 -7.37 5.35 9.18
CA ALA A 84 -8.28 4.37 9.77
C ALA A 84 -8.29 4.35 11.31
N GLY A 85 -7.38 5.10 11.96
CA GLY A 85 -7.20 5.11 13.41
C GLY A 85 -5.87 4.48 13.85
N VAL A 86 -5.58 4.59 15.14
CA VAL A 86 -4.52 3.78 15.78
C VAL A 86 -5.07 2.37 15.96
N GLY A 87 -4.43 1.37 15.37
CA GLY A 87 -4.84 -0.04 15.52
C GLY A 87 -4.88 -0.43 17.00
N GLU A 88 -6.02 -0.95 17.45
CA GLU A 88 -6.22 -1.51 18.80
C GLU A 88 -5.51 -2.85 18.99
#